data_AF-A0A8T4Q923-F1
#
_entry.id   AF-A0A8T4Q923-F1
#
_cell.length_a   1.000
_cell.length_b   1.000
_cell.length_c   1.000
_cell.angle_alpha   90.00
_cell.angle_beta   90.00
_cell.angle_gamma   90.00
#
_symmetry.space_group_name_H-M   'P 1'
#
loop_
_entity.id
_entity.type
_entity.pdbx_description
1 polymer ?
#
loop_
_entity_poly.entity_id
_entity_poly.type
_entity_poly.pdbx_seq_one_letter_code
_entity_poly.pdbx_strand_id
1 'polypeptide(L)'
;MDHYITRGSEKLVEEYDRKKEENRFKHVIPALIDKGLDNIDFSMFDEGQKKELLNAGGDEYLKRNMINEAINIFTKTNNIIRLIQIGDEHARVGLYNYAVKAYKIAKDLDKLRVVGDKCLQEGHIAEAIEAYKVLQDSERLNRVGDYCMQKEKIELAIEVFAALGNKDKLIKLGDFCLQKGLHHLAAKTYNLAKDTSKLNMIGDEFMKMGILGAALKCFESSENKMMVSFIRSNFSDKDLDTKIFI
;
A
#
# COMPACT_ATOMS: atom_id res chain seq x y z
N MET A 1 -21.95 -22.09 5.50
CA MET A 1 -21.96 -21.36 6.79
C MET A 1 -21.81 -19.85 6.58
N ASP A 2 -21.87 -19.37 5.34
CA ASP A 2 -21.53 -17.99 4.93
C ASP A 2 -22.71 -16.99 4.95
N HIS A 3 -23.90 -17.41 5.40
CA HIS A 3 -25.09 -16.55 5.46
C HIS A 3 -25.35 -15.91 6.83
N TYR A 4 -24.57 -16.25 7.86
CA TYR A 4 -24.83 -15.78 9.23
C TYR A 4 -24.05 -14.52 9.62
N ILE A 5 -22.90 -14.25 8.98
CA ILE A 5 -22.05 -13.10 9.35
C ILE A 5 -22.54 -11.80 8.67
N THR A 6 -22.96 -11.87 7.40
CA THR A 6 -23.48 -10.73 6.62
C THR A 6 -24.84 -10.22 7.12
N ARG A 7 -25.74 -11.11 7.55
CA ARG A 7 -27.04 -10.72 8.14
C ARG A 7 -26.90 -10.08 9.53
N GLY A 8 -25.82 -10.37 10.25
CA GLY A 8 -25.54 -9.79 11.56
C GLY A 8 -25.14 -8.32 11.44
N SER A 9 -24.27 -7.98 10.49
CA SER A 9 -23.83 -6.60 10.25
C SER A 9 -24.96 -5.70 9.75
N GLU A 10 -25.85 -6.18 8.88
CA GLU A 10 -26.98 -5.40 8.35
C GLU A 10 -27.98 -5.01 9.45
N LYS A 11 -28.34 -5.96 10.33
CA LYS A 11 -29.23 -5.68 11.47
C LYS A 11 -28.62 -4.71 12.47
N LEU A 12 -27.31 -4.81 12.71
CA LEU A 12 -26.58 -3.91 13.61
C LEU A 12 -26.46 -2.49 13.04
N VAL A 13 -26.33 -2.37 11.71
CA VAL A 13 -26.41 -1.11 10.97
C VAL A 13 -27.78 -0.46 11.16
N GLU A 14 -28.87 -1.20 10.92
CA GLU A 14 -30.24 -0.69 11.07
C GLU A 14 -30.60 -0.30 12.52
N GLU A 15 -30.03 -0.99 13.51
CA GLU A 15 -30.21 -0.62 14.92
C GLU A 15 -29.43 0.65 15.28
N TYR A 16 -28.23 0.82 14.73
CA TYR A 16 -27.42 2.03 14.94
C TYR A 16 -28.10 3.26 14.31
N ASP A 17 -28.58 3.16 13.07
CA ASP A 17 -29.20 4.28 12.37
C ASP A 17 -30.49 4.75 13.06
N ARG A 18 -31.25 3.85 13.70
CA ARG A 18 -32.40 4.21 14.54
C ARG A 18 -31.99 4.99 15.80
N LYS A 19 -30.94 4.55 16.50
CA LYS A 19 -30.43 5.25 17.69
C LYS A 19 -29.82 6.62 17.37
N LYS A 20 -29.39 6.84 16.11
CA LYS A 20 -28.82 8.11 15.65
C LYS A 20 -29.83 9.27 15.65
N GLU A 21 -31.09 9.02 15.29
CA GLU A 21 -32.12 10.06 15.24
C GLU A 21 -32.51 10.60 16.63
N GLU A 22 -32.29 9.79 17.67
CA GLU A 22 -32.56 10.13 19.08
C GLU A 22 -31.36 10.77 19.80
N ASN A 23 -30.27 11.07 19.09
CA ASN A 23 -29.05 11.57 19.74
C ASN A 23 -29.27 12.94 20.41
N ARG A 24 -29.17 12.95 21.74
CA ARG A 24 -29.39 14.13 22.60
C ARG A 24 -28.37 15.26 22.38
N PHE A 25 -27.23 14.99 21.75
CA PHE A 25 -26.17 15.97 21.51
C PHE A 25 -26.28 16.67 20.16
N LYS A 26 -27.26 16.31 19.30
CA LYS A 26 -27.34 16.76 17.89
C LYS A 26 -27.20 18.26 17.65
N HIS A 27 -27.64 19.10 18.58
CA HIS A 27 -27.56 20.56 18.46
C HIS A 27 -26.22 21.16 18.89
N VAL A 28 -25.48 20.47 19.75
CA VAL A 28 -24.20 20.97 20.29
C VAL A 28 -23.02 20.52 19.41
N ILE A 29 -23.14 19.34 18.78
CA ILE A 29 -22.08 18.76 17.94
C ILE A 29 -21.52 19.71 16.87
N PRO A 30 -22.32 20.45 16.08
CA PRO A 30 -21.77 21.35 15.07
C PRO A 30 -20.79 22.39 15.65
N ALA A 31 -21.12 22.96 16.81
CA ALA A 31 -20.26 23.94 17.48
C ALA A 31 -18.99 23.32 18.08
N LEU A 32 -19.06 22.05 18.52
CA LEU A 32 -17.89 21.32 19.02
C LEU A 32 -16.93 20.95 17.88
N ILE A 33 -17.47 20.60 16.70
CA ILE A 33 -16.68 20.31 15.51
C ILE A 33 -15.88 21.54 15.07
N ASP A 34 -16.49 22.73 15.10
CA ASP A 34 -15.82 23.98 14.72
C ASP A 34 -14.62 24.32 15.64
N LYS A 35 -14.66 23.86 16.90
CA LYS A 35 -13.53 23.96 17.84
C LYS A 35 -12.49 22.83 17.69
N GLY A 36 -12.86 21.75 17.01
CA GLY A 36 -12.11 20.50 16.93
C GLY A 36 -12.33 19.64 18.18
N LEU A 37 -12.83 18.41 17.99
CA LEU A 37 -13.14 17.51 19.10
C LEU A 37 -11.91 17.16 19.96
N ASP A 38 -10.72 17.16 19.37
CA ASP A 38 -9.48 16.86 20.09
C ASP A 38 -9.04 17.98 21.05
N ASN A 39 -9.61 19.19 20.93
CA ASN A 39 -9.31 20.34 21.79
C ASN A 39 -10.30 20.50 22.95
N ILE A 40 -11.27 19.59 23.08
CA ILE A 40 -12.35 19.70 24.05
C ILE A 40 -12.09 18.76 25.22
N ASP A 41 -12.19 19.29 26.43
CA ASP A 41 -12.17 18.47 27.64
C ASP A 41 -13.53 17.77 27.82
N PHE A 42 -13.50 16.44 27.81
CA PHE A 42 -14.66 15.58 28.04
C PHE A 42 -14.64 14.90 29.42
N SER A 43 -13.77 15.32 30.33
CA SER A 43 -13.62 14.75 31.68
C SER A 43 -14.92 14.72 32.50
N MET A 44 -15.86 15.62 32.19
CA MET A 44 -17.16 15.74 32.85
C MET A 44 -18.20 14.71 32.39
N PHE A 45 -17.94 13.95 31.32
CA PHE A 45 -18.84 12.92 30.79
C PHE A 45 -18.38 11.54 31.24
N ASP A 46 -19.33 10.65 31.55
CA ASP A 46 -18.98 9.23 31.69
C ASP A 46 -18.58 8.62 30.34
N GLU A 47 -17.91 7.47 30.36
CA GLU A 47 -17.37 6.84 29.15
C GLU A 47 -18.45 6.48 28.11
N GLY A 48 -19.66 6.13 28.55
CA GLY A 48 -20.77 5.85 27.64
C GLY A 48 -21.24 7.11 26.91
N GLN A 49 -21.40 8.20 27.66
CA GLN A 49 -21.81 9.50 27.12
C GLN A 49 -20.75 10.11 26.22
N LYS A 50 -19.48 10.01 26.62
CA LYS A 50 -18.33 10.44 25.82
C LYS A 50 -18.29 9.68 24.49
N LYS A 51 -18.52 8.36 24.51
CA LYS A 51 -18.59 7.55 23.29
C LYS A 51 -19.76 7.96 22.40
N GLU A 52 -20.94 8.19 22.97
CA GLU A 52 -22.13 8.67 22.24
C GLU A 52 -21.88 10.03 21.56
N LEU A 53 -21.29 10.98 22.29
CA LEU A 53 -20.95 12.32 21.81
C LEU A 53 -19.91 12.24 20.69
N LEU A 54 -18.83 11.49 20.89
CA LEU A 54 -17.78 11.33 19.88
C LEU A 54 -18.34 10.67 18.62
N ASN A 55 -19.17 9.63 18.73
CA ASN A 55 -19.82 9.02 17.57
C ASN A 55 -20.70 10.02 16.80
N ALA A 56 -21.45 10.86 17.50
CA ALA A 56 -22.24 11.93 16.88
C ALA A 56 -21.34 12.94 16.14
N GLY A 57 -20.20 13.27 16.72
CA GLY A 57 -19.16 14.10 16.10
C GLY A 57 -18.56 13.45 14.85
N GLY A 58 -18.30 12.15 14.88
CA GLY A 58 -17.87 11.37 13.71
C GLY A 58 -18.90 11.42 12.59
N ASP A 59 -20.20 11.31 12.92
CA ASP A 59 -21.28 11.43 11.95
C ASP A 59 -21.39 12.83 11.35
N GLU A 60 -21.14 13.87 12.14
CA GLU A 60 -21.11 15.25 11.66
C GLU A 60 -19.90 15.51 10.76
N TYR A 61 -18.72 14.96 11.08
CA TYR A 61 -17.56 14.99 10.18
C TYR A 61 -17.88 14.36 8.82
N LEU A 62 -18.61 13.24 8.78
CA LEU A 62 -19.02 12.63 7.52
C LEU A 62 -19.96 13.53 6.70
N LYS A 63 -20.94 14.19 7.33
CA LYS A 63 -21.81 15.16 6.61
C LYS A 63 -21.01 16.31 5.99
N ARG A 64 -19.89 16.69 6.61
CA ARG A 64 -18.98 17.73 6.13
C ARG A 64 -17.89 17.19 5.18
N ASN A 65 -17.98 15.92 4.77
CA ASN A 65 -17.01 15.24 3.92
C ASN A 65 -15.58 15.17 4.52
N MET A 66 -15.46 15.24 5.84
CA MET A 66 -14.20 15.14 6.60
C MET A 66 -13.96 13.67 6.99
N ILE A 67 -13.69 12.83 5.99
CA ILE A 67 -13.72 11.37 6.14
C ILE A 67 -12.60 10.84 7.05
N ASN A 68 -11.41 11.45 6.99
CA ASN A 68 -10.27 11.01 7.81
C ASN A 68 -10.50 11.26 9.29
N GLU A 69 -11.08 12.42 9.60
CA GLU A 69 -11.45 12.84 10.95
C GLU A 69 -12.54 11.93 11.49
N ALA A 70 -13.56 11.62 10.68
CA ALA A 70 -14.59 10.64 11.03
C ALA A 70 -13.99 9.25 11.33
N ILE A 71 -13.13 8.73 10.45
CA ILE A 71 -12.45 7.43 10.68
C ILE A 71 -11.65 7.46 11.99
N ASN A 72 -10.92 8.54 12.27
CA ASN A 72 -10.15 8.67 13.51
C ASN A 72 -11.06 8.61 14.74
N ILE A 73 -12.20 9.32 14.71
CA ILE A 73 -13.18 9.32 15.79
C ILE A 73 -13.80 7.92 15.99
N PHE A 74 -14.20 7.25 14.91
CA PHE A 74 -14.75 5.89 14.98
C PHE A 74 -13.72 4.84 15.40
N THR A 75 -12.44 5.08 15.12
CA THR A 75 -11.33 4.28 15.64
C THR A 75 -11.21 4.45 17.15
N LYS A 76 -11.18 5.69 17.64
CA LYS A 76 -11.08 6.02 19.09
C LYS A 76 -12.24 5.42 19.89
N THR A 77 -13.44 5.41 19.32
CA THR A 77 -14.64 4.88 19.97
C THR A 77 -14.86 3.38 19.73
N ASN A 78 -13.99 2.73 18.97
CA ASN A 78 -14.13 1.35 18.51
C ASN A 78 -15.51 1.08 17.88
N ASN A 79 -15.98 2.01 17.03
CA ASN A 79 -17.26 1.91 16.33
C ASN A 79 -17.08 1.16 15.00
N ILE A 80 -16.97 -0.16 15.09
CA ILE A 80 -16.72 -1.06 13.96
C ILE A 80 -17.84 -0.96 12.90
N ILE A 81 -19.09 -0.80 13.33
CA ILE A 81 -20.25 -0.69 12.44
C ILE A 81 -20.09 0.53 11.52
N ARG A 82 -19.74 1.71 12.08
CA ARG A 82 -19.53 2.91 11.26
C ARG A 82 -18.31 2.82 10.37
N LEU A 83 -17.23 2.20 10.82
CA LEU A 83 -16.07 1.96 9.97
C LEU A 83 -16.43 1.08 8.76
N ILE A 84 -17.22 0.02 8.95
CA ILE A 84 -17.68 -0.83 7.85
C ILE A 84 -18.59 -0.04 6.89
N GLN A 85 -19.53 0.76 7.40
CA GLN A 85 -20.40 1.59 6.56
C GLN A 85 -19.61 2.61 5.73
N ILE A 86 -18.63 3.29 6.33
CA ILE A 86 -17.70 4.17 5.58
C ILE A 86 -17.02 3.37 4.48
N GLY A 87 -16.53 2.18 4.80
CA GLY A 87 -15.90 1.31 3.83
C GLY A 87 -16.81 0.97 2.65
N ASP A 88 -18.04 0.54 2.93
CA ASP A 88 -19.03 0.14 1.93
C ASP A 88 -19.44 1.33 1.04
N GLU A 89 -19.69 2.49 1.64
CA GLU A 89 -20.07 3.70 0.92
C GLU A 89 -18.98 4.15 -0.04
N HIS A 90 -17.72 4.17 0.41
CA HIS A 90 -16.59 4.66 -0.37
C HIS A 90 -16.13 3.65 -1.43
N ALA A 91 -16.17 2.35 -1.12
CA ALA A 91 -15.89 1.30 -2.10
C ALA A 91 -16.88 1.32 -3.28
N ARG A 92 -18.15 1.68 -3.03
CA ARG A 92 -19.17 1.79 -4.08
C ARG A 92 -18.93 2.95 -5.05
N VAL A 93 -18.29 4.03 -4.61
CA VAL A 93 -18.01 5.21 -5.44
C VAL A 93 -16.56 5.28 -5.94
N GLY A 94 -15.79 4.20 -5.77
CA GLY A 94 -14.39 4.12 -6.24
C GLY A 94 -13.38 4.88 -5.37
N LEU A 95 -13.77 5.35 -4.18
CA LEU A 95 -12.86 6.02 -3.23
C LEU A 95 -12.14 4.99 -2.35
N TYR A 96 -11.30 4.17 -2.98
CA TYR A 96 -10.73 2.97 -2.36
C TYR A 96 -9.76 3.22 -1.20
N ASN A 97 -9.06 4.35 -1.19
CA ASN A 97 -8.18 4.74 -0.10
C ASN A 97 -8.91 4.80 1.25
N TYR A 98 -10.12 5.36 1.29
CA TYR A 98 -10.94 5.41 2.50
C TYR A 98 -11.52 4.03 2.83
N ALA A 99 -11.92 3.26 1.82
CA ALA A 99 -12.49 1.94 2.02
C ALA A 99 -11.49 0.95 2.63
N VAL A 100 -10.29 0.86 2.03
CA VAL A 100 -9.19 0.01 2.53
C VAL A 100 -8.82 0.41 3.96
N LYS A 101 -8.66 1.71 4.23
CA LYS A 101 -8.35 2.23 5.58
C LYS A 101 -9.42 1.83 6.59
N ALA A 102 -10.69 2.01 6.25
CA ALA A 102 -11.80 1.72 7.16
C ALA A 102 -11.94 0.21 7.45
N TYR A 103 -11.90 -0.65 6.44
CA TYR A 103 -11.97 -2.10 6.63
C TYR A 103 -10.75 -2.66 7.38
N LYS A 104 -9.55 -2.14 7.12
CA LYS A 104 -8.33 -2.49 7.85
C LYS A 104 -8.47 -2.22 9.35
N ILE A 105 -8.99 -1.05 9.72
CA ILE A 105 -9.22 -0.68 11.13
C ILE A 105 -10.34 -1.53 11.74
N ALA A 106 -11.42 -1.75 10.99
CA ALA A 106 -12.53 -2.61 11.39
C ALA A 106 -12.15 -4.10 11.51
N LYS A 107 -10.98 -4.49 10.99
CA LYS A 107 -10.51 -5.88 10.85
C LYS A 107 -11.47 -6.76 10.03
N ASP A 108 -12.20 -6.17 9.08
CA ASP A 108 -13.05 -6.91 8.16
C ASP A 108 -12.23 -7.41 6.97
N LEU A 109 -11.60 -8.58 7.15
CA LEU A 109 -10.68 -9.16 6.17
C LEU A 109 -11.39 -9.59 4.88
N ASP A 110 -12.67 -9.96 4.95
CA ASP A 110 -13.42 -10.40 3.78
C ASP A 110 -13.76 -9.21 2.89
N LYS A 111 -14.26 -8.10 3.46
CA LYS A 111 -14.46 -6.87 2.70
C LYS A 111 -13.15 -6.28 2.21
N LEU A 112 -12.09 -6.36 3.00
CA LEU A 112 -10.75 -5.92 2.59
C LEU A 112 -10.23 -6.72 1.38
N ARG A 113 -10.50 -8.03 1.32
CA ARG A 113 -10.16 -8.87 0.17
C ARG A 113 -10.94 -8.47 -1.07
N VAL A 114 -12.26 -8.29 -0.93
CA VAL A 114 -13.13 -7.89 -2.05
C VAL A 114 -12.73 -6.53 -2.60
N VAL A 115 -12.47 -5.54 -1.74
CA VAL A 115 -12.05 -4.21 -2.20
C VAL A 115 -10.66 -4.26 -2.82
N GLY A 116 -9.73 -5.06 -2.28
CA GLY A 116 -8.41 -5.25 -2.88
C GLY A 116 -8.49 -5.84 -4.30
N ASP A 117 -9.33 -6.86 -4.50
CA ASP A 117 -9.57 -7.46 -5.82
C ASP A 117 -10.16 -6.43 -6.81
N LYS A 118 -11.11 -5.59 -6.38
CA LYS A 118 -11.64 -4.48 -7.19
C LYS A 118 -10.58 -3.44 -7.50
N CYS A 119 -9.77 -3.05 -6.52
CA CYS A 119 -8.68 -2.08 -6.70
C CYS A 119 -7.72 -2.55 -7.79
N LEU A 120 -7.34 -3.83 -7.78
CA LEU A 120 -6.47 -4.41 -8.79
C LEU A 120 -7.13 -4.39 -10.19
N GLN A 121 -8.40 -4.76 -10.29
CA GLN A 121 -9.16 -4.77 -11.55
C GLN A 121 -9.28 -3.37 -12.17
N GLU A 122 -9.48 -2.35 -11.33
CA GLU A 122 -9.65 -0.95 -11.76
C GLU A 122 -8.33 -0.18 -11.85
N GLY A 123 -7.20 -0.80 -11.49
CA GLY A 123 -5.86 -0.21 -11.61
C GLY A 123 -5.41 0.67 -10.44
N HIS A 124 -6.13 0.63 -9.31
CA HIS A 124 -5.78 1.23 -8.02
C HIS A 124 -4.75 0.36 -7.28
N ILE A 125 -3.52 0.36 -7.81
CA ILE A 125 -2.47 -0.59 -7.41
C ILE A 125 -2.02 -0.36 -5.96
N ALA A 126 -1.90 0.88 -5.51
CA ALA A 126 -1.41 1.19 -4.17
C ALA A 126 -2.36 0.64 -3.09
N GLU A 127 -3.67 0.85 -3.29
CA GLU A 127 -4.73 0.36 -2.42
C GLU A 127 -4.81 -1.17 -2.43
N ALA A 128 -4.66 -1.81 -3.58
CA ALA A 128 -4.59 -3.26 -3.68
C ALA A 128 -3.39 -3.84 -2.91
N ILE A 129 -2.20 -3.24 -3.05
CA ILE A 129 -1.00 -3.64 -2.30
C ILE A 129 -1.24 -3.48 -0.80
N GLU A 130 -1.81 -2.37 -0.36
CA GLU A 130 -2.10 -2.16 1.07
C GLU A 130 -3.05 -3.23 1.60
N ALA A 131 -4.15 -3.51 0.88
CA ALA A 131 -5.10 -4.54 1.27
C ALA A 131 -4.44 -5.92 1.40
N TYR A 132 -3.66 -6.34 0.39
CA TYR A 132 -3.04 -7.66 0.40
C TYR A 132 -1.86 -7.80 1.36
N LYS A 133 -1.14 -6.71 1.68
CA LYS A 133 -0.15 -6.68 2.76
C LYS A 133 -0.81 -6.96 4.11
N VAL A 134 -1.96 -6.36 4.39
CA VAL A 134 -2.72 -6.60 5.62
C VAL A 134 -3.24 -8.04 5.68
N LEU A 135 -3.71 -8.57 4.55
CA LEU A 135 -4.18 -9.95 4.43
C LEU A 135 -3.04 -10.99 4.44
N GLN A 136 -1.78 -10.55 4.36
CA GLN A 136 -0.60 -11.40 4.19
C GLN A 136 -0.74 -12.37 2.99
N ASP A 137 -1.44 -11.92 1.93
CA ASP A 137 -1.76 -12.74 0.76
C ASP A 137 -0.67 -12.60 -0.30
N SER A 138 0.34 -13.46 -0.20
CA SER A 138 1.48 -13.47 -1.13
C SER A 138 1.08 -13.85 -2.55
N GLU A 139 0.04 -14.66 -2.75
CA GLU A 139 -0.44 -15.04 -4.08
C GLU A 139 -1.05 -13.83 -4.79
N ARG A 140 -1.92 -13.09 -4.10
CA ARG A 140 -2.52 -11.87 -4.66
C ARG A 140 -1.49 -10.76 -4.87
N LEU A 141 -0.53 -10.59 -3.96
CA LEU A 141 0.59 -9.66 -4.19
C LEU A 141 1.40 -10.05 -5.43
N ASN A 142 1.64 -11.36 -5.68
CA ASN A 142 2.28 -11.79 -6.92
C ASN A 142 1.46 -11.39 -8.16
N ARG A 143 0.13 -11.52 -8.11
CA ARG A 143 -0.75 -11.07 -9.20
C ARG A 143 -0.68 -9.56 -9.41
N VAL A 144 -0.52 -8.77 -8.35
CA VAL A 144 -0.27 -7.32 -8.48
C VAL A 144 1.04 -7.07 -9.22
N GLY A 145 2.12 -7.76 -8.84
CA GLY A 145 3.40 -7.64 -9.53
C GLY A 145 3.30 -8.00 -11.01
N ASP A 146 2.58 -9.07 -11.34
CA ASP A 146 2.32 -9.48 -12.73
C ASP A 146 1.51 -8.44 -13.50
N TYR A 147 0.49 -7.86 -12.87
CA TYR A 147 -0.30 -6.77 -13.45
C TYR A 147 0.55 -5.52 -13.71
N CYS A 148 1.41 -5.14 -12.75
CA CYS A 148 2.35 -4.02 -12.91
C CYS A 148 3.28 -4.25 -14.10
N MET A 149 3.84 -5.46 -14.24
CA MET A 149 4.70 -5.82 -15.36
C MET A 149 3.96 -5.72 -16.70
N GLN A 150 2.74 -6.25 -16.80
CA GLN A 150 1.91 -6.17 -18.01
C GLN A 150 1.54 -4.73 -18.41
N LYS A 151 1.37 -3.85 -17.42
CA LYS A 151 1.07 -2.42 -17.63
C LYS A 151 2.33 -1.56 -17.74
N GLU A 152 3.51 -2.18 -17.85
CA GLU A 152 4.82 -1.52 -17.90
C GLU A 152 5.09 -0.57 -16.73
N LYS A 153 4.43 -0.78 -15.58
CA LYS A 153 4.68 -0.11 -14.31
C LYS A 153 5.85 -0.79 -13.58
N ILE A 154 7.03 -0.74 -14.21
CA ILE A 154 8.18 -1.58 -13.86
C ILE A 154 8.63 -1.37 -12.41
N GLU A 155 8.85 -0.13 -11.97
CA GLU A 155 9.33 0.14 -10.59
C GLU A 155 8.40 -0.43 -9.51
N LEU A 156 7.08 -0.37 -9.72
CA LEU A 156 6.11 -0.97 -8.80
C LEU A 156 6.17 -2.50 -8.83
N ALA A 157 6.38 -3.11 -10.01
CA ALA A 157 6.59 -4.55 -10.09
C ALA A 157 7.85 -4.99 -9.34
N ILE A 158 8.94 -4.21 -9.44
CA ILE A 158 10.18 -4.44 -8.69
C ILE A 158 9.91 -4.41 -7.18
N GLU A 159 9.25 -3.35 -6.69
CA GLU A 159 8.95 -3.20 -5.27
C GLU A 159 8.14 -4.39 -4.74
N VAL A 160 7.11 -4.80 -5.48
CA VAL A 160 6.24 -5.91 -5.09
C VAL A 160 7.00 -7.23 -5.06
N PHE A 161 7.71 -7.60 -6.12
CA PHE A 161 8.43 -8.87 -6.16
C PHE A 161 9.62 -8.92 -5.20
N ALA A 162 10.28 -7.78 -4.96
CA ALA A 162 11.35 -7.68 -3.97
C ALA A 162 10.81 -7.85 -2.54
N ALA A 163 9.68 -7.22 -2.20
CA ALA A 163 9.02 -7.39 -0.91
C ALA A 163 8.57 -8.84 -0.67
N LEU A 164 8.24 -9.57 -1.74
CA LEU A 164 7.89 -10.99 -1.68
C LEU A 164 9.11 -11.93 -1.69
N GLY A 165 10.31 -11.42 -1.96
CA GLY A 165 11.50 -12.26 -2.19
C GLY A 165 11.37 -13.19 -3.40
N ASN A 166 10.51 -12.86 -4.38
CA ASN A 166 10.25 -13.71 -5.53
C ASN A 166 11.35 -13.56 -6.60
N LYS A 167 12.43 -14.33 -6.43
CA LYS A 167 13.61 -14.29 -7.31
C LYS A 167 13.28 -14.59 -8.76
N ASP A 168 12.46 -15.59 -9.03
CA ASP A 168 12.11 -16.00 -10.40
C ASP A 168 11.37 -14.87 -11.14
N LYS A 169 10.46 -14.17 -10.46
CA LYS A 169 9.75 -13.03 -11.04
C LYS A 169 10.67 -11.82 -11.22
N LEU A 170 11.59 -11.57 -10.29
CA LEU A 170 12.59 -10.52 -10.44
C LEU A 170 13.52 -10.77 -11.64
N ILE A 171 13.97 -12.01 -11.85
CA ILE A 171 14.81 -12.37 -13.00
C ILE A 171 14.03 -12.17 -14.30
N LYS A 172 12.78 -12.64 -14.38
CA LYS A 172 11.91 -12.43 -15.56
C LYS A 172 11.66 -10.96 -15.85
N LEU A 173 11.48 -10.15 -14.81
CA LEU A 173 11.32 -8.70 -14.95
C LEU A 173 12.62 -8.05 -15.43
N GLY A 174 13.78 -8.51 -14.95
CA GLY A 174 15.09 -8.07 -15.42
C GLY A 174 15.32 -8.41 -16.90
N ASP A 175 14.97 -9.62 -17.32
CA ASP A 175 15.05 -10.04 -18.72
C ASP A 175 14.16 -9.16 -19.62
N PHE A 176 12.94 -8.86 -19.16
CA PHE A 176 12.03 -7.93 -19.85
C PHE A 176 12.61 -6.51 -19.94
N CYS A 177 13.17 -5.98 -18.86
CA CYS A 177 13.82 -4.68 -18.83
C CYS A 177 14.98 -4.61 -19.82
N LEU A 178 15.81 -5.66 -19.88
CA LEU A 178 16.95 -5.75 -20.79
C LEU A 178 16.50 -5.71 -22.25
N GLN A 179 15.46 -6.48 -22.62
CA GLN A 179 14.88 -6.47 -23.96
C GLN A 179 14.34 -5.09 -24.37
N LYS A 180 13.89 -4.28 -23.40
CA LYS A 180 13.41 -2.91 -23.60
C LYS A 180 14.52 -1.86 -23.55
N GLY A 181 15.77 -2.25 -23.35
CA GLY A 181 16.90 -1.34 -23.21
C GLY A 181 16.98 -0.62 -21.84
N LEU A 182 16.21 -1.05 -20.85
CA LEU A 182 16.16 -0.50 -19.50
C LEU A 182 17.24 -1.16 -18.61
N HIS A 183 18.50 -1.01 -19.00
CA HIS A 183 19.65 -1.69 -18.40
C HIS A 183 19.78 -1.47 -16.89
N HIS A 184 19.54 -0.25 -16.39
CA HIS A 184 19.61 0.05 -14.96
C HIS A 184 18.56 -0.73 -14.14
N LEU A 185 17.33 -0.84 -14.65
CA LEU A 185 16.26 -1.61 -13.98
C LEU A 185 16.52 -3.11 -14.05
N ALA A 186 17.10 -3.59 -15.15
CA ALA A 186 17.55 -4.98 -15.25
C ALA A 186 18.64 -5.28 -14.21
N ALA A 187 19.63 -4.40 -14.05
CA ALA A 187 20.69 -4.58 -13.06
C ALA A 187 20.13 -4.58 -11.62
N LYS A 188 19.25 -3.62 -11.31
CA LYS A 188 18.56 -3.53 -10.02
C LYS A 188 17.77 -4.80 -9.69
N THR A 189 17.01 -5.33 -10.66
CA THR A 189 16.22 -6.55 -10.45
C THR A 189 17.09 -7.80 -10.28
N TYR A 190 18.15 -7.97 -11.06
CA TYR A 190 19.10 -9.07 -10.88
C TYR A 190 19.83 -9.00 -9.54
N ASN A 191 20.19 -7.79 -9.10
CA ASN A 191 20.79 -7.54 -7.79
C ASN A 191 19.84 -7.96 -6.65
N LEU A 192 18.57 -7.54 -6.72
CA LEU A 192 17.54 -7.95 -5.76
C LEU A 192 17.27 -9.46 -5.78
N ALA A 193 17.36 -10.11 -6.94
CA ALA A 193 17.26 -11.56 -7.08
C ALA A 193 18.51 -12.31 -6.56
N LYS A 194 19.63 -11.61 -6.39
CA LYS A 194 20.98 -12.16 -6.13
C LYS A 194 21.44 -13.13 -7.22
N ASP A 195 21.13 -12.83 -8.48
CA ASP A 195 21.55 -13.64 -9.63
C ASP A 195 22.93 -13.18 -10.13
N THR A 196 23.98 -13.87 -9.68
CA THR A 196 25.37 -13.53 -10.02
C THR A 196 25.68 -13.71 -11.51
N SER A 197 25.02 -14.65 -12.19
CA SER A 197 25.24 -14.88 -13.62
C SER A 197 24.68 -13.73 -14.45
N LYS A 198 23.43 -13.32 -14.17
CA LYS A 198 22.79 -12.18 -14.83
C LYS A 198 23.48 -10.85 -14.50
N LEU A 199 23.97 -10.68 -13.27
CA LEU A 199 24.76 -9.51 -12.88
C LEU A 199 26.08 -9.41 -13.64
N ASN A 200 26.81 -10.51 -13.80
CA ASN A 200 28.02 -10.52 -14.63
C ASN A 200 27.71 -10.15 -16.09
N MET A 201 26.67 -10.76 -16.66
CA MET A 201 26.23 -10.48 -18.03
C MET A 201 25.90 -9.00 -18.25
N ILE A 202 25.11 -8.38 -17.36
CA ILE A 202 24.77 -6.97 -17.51
C ILE A 202 25.94 -6.04 -17.20
N GLY A 203 26.87 -6.48 -16.34
CA GLY A 203 28.15 -5.81 -16.13
C GLY A 203 28.97 -5.74 -17.42
N ASP A 204 29.05 -6.84 -18.17
CA ASP A 204 29.72 -6.87 -19.48
C ASP A 204 29.03 -5.95 -20.50
N GLU A 205 27.70 -5.88 -20.50
CA GLU A 205 26.96 -4.93 -21.35
C GLU A 205 27.27 -3.47 -20.98
N PHE A 206 27.31 -3.13 -19.69
CA PHE A 206 27.71 -1.79 -19.25
C PHE A 206 29.15 -1.44 -19.65
N MET A 207 30.08 -2.41 -19.62
CA MET A 207 31.46 -2.21 -20.11
C MET A 207 31.46 -1.86 -21.60
N LYS A 208 30.70 -2.59 -22.43
CA LYS A 208 30.59 -2.31 -23.87
C LYS A 208 30.00 -0.93 -24.15
N MET A 209 29.10 -0.46 -23.29
CA MET A 209 28.51 0.89 -23.36
C MET A 209 29.44 2.00 -22.82
N GLY A 210 30.60 1.64 -22.24
CA GLY A 210 31.50 2.60 -21.59
C GLY A 210 30.99 3.11 -20.23
N ILE A 211 29.97 2.47 -19.65
CA ILE A 211 29.36 2.86 -18.37
C ILE A 211 30.05 2.10 -17.22
N LEU A 212 31.32 2.45 -16.99
CA LEU A 212 32.23 1.69 -16.13
C LEU A 212 31.79 1.65 -14.65
N GLY A 213 31.20 2.72 -14.13
CA GLY A 213 30.70 2.77 -12.75
C GLY A 213 29.56 1.79 -12.49
N ALA A 214 28.65 1.62 -13.46
CA ALA A 214 27.56 0.64 -13.36
C ALA A 214 28.09 -0.79 -13.52
N ALA A 215 29.01 -1.02 -14.47
CA ALA A 215 29.66 -2.31 -14.64
C ALA A 215 30.37 -2.77 -13.36
N LEU A 216 31.16 -1.89 -12.74
CA LEU A 216 31.87 -2.16 -11.50
C LEU A 216 30.92 -2.61 -10.39
N LYS A 217 29.83 -1.88 -10.17
CA LYS A 217 28.81 -2.26 -9.17
C LYS A 217 28.22 -3.63 -9.44
N CYS A 218 27.89 -3.94 -10.69
CA CYS A 218 27.38 -5.26 -11.05
C CYS A 218 28.38 -6.38 -10.75
N PHE A 219 29.67 -6.19 -11.04
CA PHE A 219 30.73 -7.16 -10.73
C PHE A 219 31.04 -7.27 -9.23
N GLU A 220 30.91 -6.18 -8.48
CA GLU A 220 31.00 -6.21 -7.01
C GLU A 220 29.83 -7.01 -6.42
N SER A 221 28.60 -6.76 -6.87
CA SER A 221 27.40 -7.49 -6.46
C SER A 221 27.41 -8.97 -6.87
N SER A 222 28.11 -9.33 -7.95
CA SER A 222 28.28 -10.72 -8.39
C SER A 222 29.52 -11.42 -7.81
N GLU A 223 30.29 -10.72 -6.96
CA GLU A 223 31.57 -11.18 -6.39
C GLU A 223 32.64 -11.56 -7.44
N ASN A 224 32.60 -10.95 -8.63
CA ASN A 224 33.57 -11.16 -9.69
C ASN A 224 34.87 -10.37 -9.45
N LYS A 225 35.72 -10.91 -8.59
CA LYS A 225 37.00 -10.28 -8.18
C LYS A 225 37.90 -9.92 -9.35
N MET A 226 37.94 -10.74 -10.39
CA MET A 226 38.79 -10.50 -11.57
C MET A 226 38.41 -9.20 -12.27
N MET A 227 37.12 -9.03 -12.58
CA MET A 227 36.64 -7.83 -13.27
C MET A 227 36.70 -6.59 -12.38
N VAL A 228 36.41 -6.73 -11.09
CA VAL A 228 36.57 -5.65 -10.12
C VAL A 228 38.01 -5.14 -10.08
N SER A 229 38.99 -6.05 -9.96
CA SER A 229 40.42 -5.69 -9.99
C SER A 229 40.82 -5.06 -11.33
N PHE A 230 40.37 -5.64 -12.45
CA PHE A 230 40.64 -5.10 -13.78
C PHE A 230 40.19 -3.65 -13.91
N ILE A 231 38.94 -3.34 -13.54
CA ILE A 231 38.40 -1.99 -13.65
C ILE A 231 39.16 -1.02 -12.73
N ARG A 232 39.33 -1.37 -11.45
CA ARG A 232 39.99 -0.51 -10.46
C ARG A 232 41.47 -0.25 -10.78
N SER A 233 42.15 -1.17 -11.44
CA SER A 233 43.56 -1.00 -11.82
C SER A 233 43.77 -0.17 -13.08
N ASN A 234 42.76 -0.01 -13.93
CA ASN A 234 42.92 0.62 -15.26
C ASN A 234 42.17 1.94 -15.42
N PHE A 235 41.20 2.24 -14.55
CA PHE A 235 40.37 3.45 -14.65
C PHE A 235 40.43 4.28 -13.38
N SER A 236 40.40 5.60 -13.52
CA SER A 236 40.43 6.54 -12.40
C SER A 236 39.05 6.70 -11.76
N ASP A 237 38.99 7.22 -10.53
CA ASP A 237 37.71 7.48 -9.85
C ASP A 237 36.79 8.42 -10.66
N LYS A 238 37.35 9.31 -11.47
CA LYS A 238 36.58 10.18 -12.37
C LYS A 238 35.88 9.41 -13.49
N ASP A 239 36.48 8.31 -13.96
CA ASP A 239 35.90 7.44 -14.97
C ASP A 239 34.77 6.56 -14.41
N LEU A 240 34.73 6.42 -13.08
CA LEU A 240 33.76 5.60 -12.35
C LEU A 240 32.58 6.41 -11.79
N ASP A 241 32.62 7.75 -11.88
CA ASP A 241 31.63 8.66 -11.27
C ASP A 241 30.33 8.80 -12.10
N THR A 242 29.77 7.66 -12.50
CA THR A 242 28.41 7.59 -13.04
C THR A 242 27.47 7.19 -11.92
N LYS A 243 26.72 8.16 -11.40
CA LYS A 243 25.61 7.94 -10.45
C LYS A 243 24.46 7.21 -11.14
N ILE A 244 24.64 5.93 -11.40
CA ILE A 244 23.56 5.01 -11.73
C ILE A 244 23.27 4.21 -10.46
N PHE A 245 22.04 4.36 -9.97
CA PHE A 245 21.53 3.60 -8.84
C PHE A 245 21.18 2.19 -9.35
N ILE A 246 21.95 1.20 -8.89
CA ILE A 246 21.71 -0.23 -9.06
C ILE A 246 21.27 -0.78 -7.70
#